data_AF-A0A6I4MEN6-F1
#
_entry.id   AF-A0A6I4MEN6-F1
#
_cell.length_a   1.000
_cell.length_b   1.000
_cell.length_c   1.000
_cell.angle_alpha   90.00
_cell.angle_beta   90.00
_cell.angle_gamma   90.00
#
_symmetry.space_group_name_H-M   'P 1'
#
loop_
_entity.id
_entity.type
_entity.pdbx_description
1 polymer ?
#
loop_
_entity_poly.entity_id
_entity_poly.type
_entity_poly.pdbx_seq_one_letter_code
_entity_poly.pdbx_strand_id
1 'polypeptide(L)'
;MRYRRAVEKLRELADACDALKGRSLERALLLEAYVFGDVLEGAEAVDAVEVALVLDLPPEELPWESYPRSAEWLADQLRLDKGGFAYWWRPRREPVGNHHIRGPVRFWSHDGPDEEVFQALAERRFDVLARSVPPVMEQRRQLASDLAGTLARLRAVHDAYWNREWRREHRGFGRYPENHLWEAVHGYLDVLDASEKADPERVDEPE
;
A
#
# COMPACT_ATOMS: atom_id res chain seq x y z
N MET A 1 18.06 -0.91 -8.94
CA MET A 1 18.28 0.28 -9.83
C MET A 1 19.10 1.34 -9.11
N ARG A 2 19.80 2.26 -9.80
CA ARG A 2 20.55 3.34 -9.11
C ARG A 2 19.60 4.33 -8.43
N TYR A 3 19.99 4.84 -7.27
CA TYR A 3 19.20 5.82 -6.49
C TYR A 3 18.63 6.98 -7.33
N ARG A 4 19.45 7.64 -8.15
CA ARG A 4 18.99 8.76 -9.00
C ARG A 4 17.82 8.34 -9.91
N ARG A 5 17.88 7.13 -10.48
CA ARG A 5 16.80 6.60 -11.34
C ARG A 5 15.54 6.29 -10.53
N ALA A 6 15.68 5.88 -9.27
CA ALA A 6 14.55 5.69 -8.36
C ALA A 6 13.82 7.02 -8.10
N VAL A 7 14.56 8.10 -7.82
CA VAL A 7 13.98 9.45 -7.64
C VAL A 7 13.31 9.97 -8.92
N GLU A 8 13.93 9.76 -10.08
CA GLU A 8 13.33 10.11 -11.38
C GLU A 8 12.02 9.34 -11.62
N LYS A 9 11.98 8.04 -11.35
CA LYS A 9 10.74 7.24 -11.45
C LYS A 9 9.67 7.72 -10.48
N LEU A 10 10.05 8.08 -9.25
CA LEU A 10 9.10 8.63 -8.28
C LEU A 10 8.50 9.95 -8.77
N ARG A 11 9.28 10.79 -9.46
CA ARG A 11 8.78 12.00 -10.08
C ARG A 11 7.82 11.71 -11.23
N GLU A 12 8.20 10.79 -12.13
CA GLU A 12 7.33 10.32 -13.21
C GLU A 12 5.97 9.82 -12.66
N LEU A 13 5.99 9.13 -11.50
CA LEU A 13 4.77 8.68 -10.82
C LEU A 13 3.95 9.85 -10.26
N ALA A 14 4.58 10.84 -9.63
CA ALA A 14 3.87 12.03 -9.13
C ALA A 14 3.19 12.82 -10.25
N ASP A 15 3.87 13.00 -11.38
CA ASP A 15 3.30 13.66 -12.56
C ASP A 15 2.11 12.86 -13.12
N ALA A 16 2.19 11.52 -13.12
CA ALA A 16 1.08 10.64 -13.51
C ALA A 16 -0.10 10.73 -12.53
N CYS A 17 0.15 10.76 -11.23
CA CYS A 17 -0.88 10.99 -10.22
C CYS A 17 -1.59 12.34 -10.45
N ASP A 18 -0.84 13.41 -10.72
CA ASP A 18 -1.39 14.74 -10.98
C ASP A 18 -2.25 14.78 -12.26
N ALA A 19 -1.83 14.08 -13.32
CA ALA A 19 -2.61 13.95 -14.56
C ALA A 19 -3.93 13.19 -14.37
N LEU A 20 -4.00 12.28 -13.38
CA LEU A 20 -5.19 11.53 -13.02
C LEU A 20 -6.02 12.21 -11.92
N LYS A 21 -5.56 13.36 -11.39
CA LYS A 21 -6.23 14.08 -10.31
C LYS A 21 -7.70 14.32 -10.59
N GLY A 22 -8.53 14.02 -9.58
CA GLY A 22 -9.99 14.22 -9.64
C GLY A 22 -10.74 13.19 -10.49
N ARG A 23 -10.04 12.24 -11.12
CA ARG A 23 -10.68 11.12 -11.81
C ARG A 23 -11.03 10.06 -10.78
N SER A 24 -12.32 9.69 -10.75
CA SER A 24 -12.81 8.51 -10.04
C SER A 24 -13.54 7.64 -11.05
N LEU A 25 -12.86 6.63 -11.56
CA LEU A 25 -13.52 5.54 -12.27
C LEU A 25 -13.77 4.42 -11.26
N GLU A 26 -14.94 3.81 -11.34
CA GLU A 26 -15.31 2.66 -10.51
C GLU A 26 -15.18 2.87 -8.99
N ARG A 27 -15.33 4.13 -8.52
CA ARG A 27 -15.29 4.58 -7.11
C ARG A 27 -13.89 4.71 -6.48
N ALA A 28 -12.81 4.27 -7.13
CA ALA A 28 -11.46 4.46 -6.58
C ALA A 28 -10.90 5.84 -6.95
N LEU A 29 -11.08 6.82 -6.06
CA LEU A 29 -10.44 8.13 -6.19
C LEU A 29 -9.08 8.13 -5.48
N LEU A 30 -8.01 8.44 -6.21
CA LEU A 30 -6.69 8.66 -5.62
C LEU A 30 -6.63 10.01 -4.90
N LEU A 31 -6.20 9.99 -3.64
CA LEU A 31 -6.15 11.18 -2.78
C LEU A 31 -4.72 11.65 -2.51
N GLU A 32 -3.84 10.71 -2.16
CA GLU A 32 -2.46 10.99 -1.76
C GLU A 32 -1.54 9.83 -2.16
N ALA A 33 -0.24 10.11 -2.29
CA ALA A 33 0.78 9.11 -2.55
C ALA A 33 2.00 9.33 -1.66
N TYR A 34 2.52 8.22 -1.15
CA TYR A 34 3.61 8.19 -0.18
C TYR A 34 4.72 7.27 -0.67
N VAL A 35 5.96 7.62 -0.35
CA VAL A 35 7.14 6.78 -0.58
C VAL A 35 7.71 6.33 0.77
N PHE A 36 8.30 5.15 0.81
CA PHE A 36 9.00 4.63 1.98
C PHE A 36 10.18 3.72 1.59
N GLY A 37 10.83 3.11 2.57
CA GLY A 37 11.89 2.12 2.37
C GLY A 37 13.21 2.69 1.84
N ASP A 38 13.90 1.92 1.00
CA ASP A 38 15.29 2.16 0.56
C ASP A 38 15.53 3.55 -0.03
N VAL A 39 14.52 4.14 -0.69
CA VAL A 39 14.59 5.50 -1.24
C VAL A 39 14.74 6.54 -0.14
N LEU A 40 14.09 6.34 1.00
CA LEU A 40 14.20 7.24 2.15
C LEU A 40 15.43 6.96 3.02
N GLU A 41 16.03 5.78 2.88
CA GLU A 41 17.26 5.40 3.59
C GLU A 41 18.53 5.77 2.79
N GLY A 42 18.37 6.18 1.53
CA GLY A 42 19.47 6.61 0.68
C GLY A 42 20.33 5.48 0.15
N ALA A 43 19.75 4.28 0.01
CA ALA A 43 20.44 3.11 -0.51
C ALA A 43 21.10 3.40 -1.87
N GLU A 44 22.32 2.88 -2.10
CA GLU A 44 23.03 3.11 -3.36
C GLU A 44 22.30 2.47 -4.56
N ALA A 45 21.71 1.30 -4.31
CA ALA A 45 20.85 0.57 -5.22
C ALA A 45 19.50 0.33 -4.53
N VAL A 46 18.43 0.59 -5.28
CA VAL A 46 17.03 0.43 -4.86
C VAL A 46 16.41 -0.63 -5.76
N ASP A 47 15.97 -1.76 -5.25
CA ASP A 47 15.42 -2.83 -6.11
C ASP A 47 14.09 -2.43 -6.74
N ALA A 48 13.18 -1.89 -5.93
CA ALA A 48 11.93 -1.28 -6.36
C ALA A 48 11.66 -0.02 -5.54
N VAL A 49 10.99 0.97 -6.15
CA VAL A 49 10.52 2.14 -5.39
C VAL A 49 9.25 1.73 -4.65
N GLU A 50 9.31 1.72 -3.32
CA GLU A 50 8.19 1.33 -2.47
C GLU A 50 7.24 2.52 -2.24
N VAL A 51 5.98 2.35 -2.62
CA VAL A 51 4.97 3.41 -2.54
C VAL A 51 3.66 2.94 -1.94
N ALA A 52 3.01 3.83 -1.19
CA ALA A 52 1.66 3.62 -0.69
C ALA A 52 0.72 4.65 -1.31
N LEU A 53 -0.38 4.19 -1.90
CA LEU A 53 -1.36 5.01 -2.60
C LEU A 53 -2.66 5.03 -1.81
N VAL A 54 -3.11 6.22 -1.43
CA VAL A 54 -4.29 6.42 -0.58
C VAL A 54 -5.52 6.62 -1.44
N LEU A 55 -6.51 5.75 -1.28
CA LEU A 55 -7.78 5.83 -2.00
C LEU A 55 -8.94 6.26 -1.09
N ASP A 56 -9.93 6.92 -1.69
CA ASP A 56 -11.21 7.22 -1.04
C ASP A 56 -12.14 5.98 -1.02
N LEU A 57 -11.63 4.88 -0.48
CA LEU A 57 -12.38 3.65 -0.24
C LEU A 57 -12.44 3.39 1.27
N PRO A 58 -13.53 2.77 1.75
CA PRO A 58 -13.64 2.40 3.15
C PRO A 58 -12.65 1.26 3.48
N PRO A 59 -12.13 1.16 4.72
CA PRO A 59 -11.12 0.16 5.07
C PRO A 59 -11.52 -1.29 4.79
N GLU A 60 -12.81 -1.60 4.84
CA GLU A 60 -13.36 -2.92 4.56
C GLU A 60 -13.20 -3.33 3.08
N GLU A 61 -13.12 -2.35 2.17
CA GLU A 61 -12.84 -2.55 0.74
C GLU A 61 -11.31 -2.56 0.45
N LEU A 62 -10.49 -2.08 1.40
CA LEU A 62 -9.03 -2.01 1.34
C LEU A 62 -8.29 -2.67 2.53
N PRO A 63 -8.52 -3.96 2.83
CA PRO A 63 -7.68 -4.67 3.78
C PRO A 63 -6.20 -4.66 3.36
N TRP A 64 -5.28 -4.88 4.29
CA TRP A 64 -3.85 -5.00 3.99
C TRP A 64 -3.57 -6.05 2.90
N GLU A 65 -2.58 -5.79 2.04
CA GLU A 65 -2.20 -6.65 0.89
C GLU A 65 -3.36 -6.97 -0.07
N SER A 66 -4.42 -6.13 -0.05
CA SER A 66 -5.52 -6.28 -0.99
C SER A 66 -5.30 -5.57 -2.30
N TYR A 67 -5.88 -6.15 -3.35
CA TYR A 67 -6.00 -5.52 -4.65
C TYR A 67 -7.48 -5.33 -5.01
N PRO A 68 -8.09 -4.15 -4.74
CA PRO A 68 -9.50 -3.93 -5.05
C PRO A 68 -9.69 -3.77 -6.56
N ARG A 69 -10.72 -4.41 -7.10
CA ARG A 69 -11.04 -4.32 -8.53
C ARG A 69 -11.24 -2.87 -9.01
N SER A 70 -11.86 -2.04 -8.17
CA SER A 70 -12.08 -0.62 -8.45
C SER A 70 -10.78 0.17 -8.69
N ALA A 71 -9.62 -0.31 -8.25
CA ALA A 71 -8.32 0.33 -8.47
C ALA A 71 -7.48 -0.32 -9.59
N GLU A 72 -7.98 -1.37 -10.26
CA GLU A 72 -7.28 -2.03 -11.38
C GLU A 72 -6.90 -1.04 -12.48
N TRP A 73 -7.84 -0.16 -12.84
CA TRP A 73 -7.60 0.87 -13.85
C TRP A 73 -6.50 1.84 -13.41
N LEU A 74 -6.40 2.15 -12.11
CA LEU A 74 -5.44 3.11 -11.60
C LEU A 74 -4.03 2.53 -11.63
N ALA A 75 -3.84 1.26 -11.25
CA ALA A 75 -2.57 0.56 -11.39
C ALA A 75 -2.08 0.55 -12.85
N ASP A 76 -2.97 0.27 -13.80
CA ASP A 76 -2.66 0.27 -15.23
C ASP A 76 -2.24 1.67 -15.73
N GLN A 77 -3.03 2.70 -15.41
CA GLN A 77 -2.75 4.08 -15.82
C GLN A 77 -1.45 4.64 -15.21
N LEU A 78 -1.19 4.33 -13.93
CA LEU A 78 0.06 4.68 -13.24
C LEU A 78 1.22 3.75 -13.62
N ARG A 79 0.96 2.70 -14.42
CA ARG A 79 1.94 1.72 -14.89
C ARG A 79 2.70 1.03 -13.74
N LEU A 80 2.04 0.83 -12.60
CA LEU A 80 2.67 0.26 -11.40
C LEU A 80 3.21 -1.16 -11.67
N ASP A 81 2.50 -1.93 -12.48
CA ASP A 81 2.86 -3.31 -12.84
C ASP A 81 3.93 -3.41 -13.95
N LYS A 82 4.43 -2.28 -14.48
CA LYS A 82 5.49 -2.27 -15.52
C LYS A 82 6.90 -2.34 -14.94
N GLY A 83 7.02 -2.48 -13.62
CA GLY A 83 8.28 -2.74 -12.93
C GLY A 83 8.96 -1.52 -12.34
N GLY A 84 9.80 -1.78 -11.34
CA GLY A 84 10.51 -0.78 -10.57
C GLY A 84 9.67 -0.03 -9.54
N PHE A 85 8.46 -0.52 -9.26
CA PHE A 85 7.65 -0.15 -8.11
C PHE A 85 7.23 -1.40 -7.36
N ALA A 86 7.18 -1.29 -6.03
CA ALA A 86 6.38 -2.15 -5.17
C ALA A 86 5.34 -1.22 -4.54
N TYR A 87 4.06 -1.61 -4.53
CA TYR A 87 3.00 -0.68 -4.16
C TYR A 87 1.91 -1.33 -3.32
N TRP A 88 1.32 -0.50 -2.46
CA TRP A 88 0.24 -0.89 -1.56
C TRP A 88 -0.87 0.14 -1.62
N TRP A 89 -2.12 -0.35 -1.58
CA TRP A 89 -3.29 0.51 -1.44
C TRP A 89 -3.59 0.72 0.04
N ARG A 90 -3.89 1.96 0.44
CA ARG A 90 -4.31 2.30 1.79
C ARG A 90 -5.63 3.07 1.79
N PRO A 91 -6.53 2.82 2.75
CA PRO A 91 -7.75 3.60 2.89
C PRO A 91 -7.42 4.96 3.51
N ARG A 92 -8.12 6.02 3.09
CA ARG A 92 -7.98 7.38 3.65
C ARG A 92 -8.16 7.47 5.16
N ARG A 93 -9.03 6.62 5.73
CA ARG A 93 -9.49 6.70 7.12
C ARG A 93 -8.53 6.09 8.13
N GLU A 94 -7.42 5.51 7.67
CA GLU A 94 -6.41 4.90 8.51
C GLU A 94 -5.04 5.53 8.25
N PRO A 95 -4.11 5.48 9.23
CA PRO A 95 -2.72 5.79 8.97
C PRO A 95 -2.16 5.00 7.79
N VAL A 96 -1.37 5.69 6.96
CA VAL A 96 -0.67 5.07 5.82
C VAL A 96 0.42 4.11 6.31
N GLY A 97 1.11 4.47 7.39
CA GLY A 97 2.14 3.63 7.99
C GLY A 97 1.54 2.48 8.80
N ASN A 98 2.20 1.32 8.73
CA ASN A 98 1.86 0.11 9.50
C ASN A 98 3.13 -0.68 9.86
N HIS A 99 3.03 -2.00 10.03
CA HIS A 99 4.17 -2.87 10.34
C HIS A 99 5.19 -3.01 9.19
N HIS A 100 4.76 -2.77 7.96
CA HIS A 100 5.60 -2.84 6.75
C HIS A 100 5.99 -1.43 6.26
N ILE A 101 5.00 -0.53 6.12
CA ILE A 101 5.20 0.85 5.68
C ILE A 101 5.73 1.69 6.85
N ARG A 102 7.06 1.81 6.96
CA ARG A 102 7.73 2.52 8.07
C ARG A 102 8.12 3.95 7.69
N GLY A 103 7.63 4.91 8.49
CA GLY A 103 7.94 6.33 8.34
C GLY A 103 7.72 6.90 6.93
N PRO A 104 6.56 6.63 6.28
CA PRO A 104 6.30 7.08 4.93
C PRO A 104 6.32 8.61 4.82
N VAL A 105 6.77 9.10 3.66
CA VAL A 105 6.81 10.53 3.31
C VAL A 105 5.86 10.77 2.15
N ARG A 106 4.96 11.74 2.29
CA ARG A 106 4.03 12.11 1.23
C ARG A 106 4.79 12.84 0.13
N PHE A 107 4.70 12.39 -1.11
CA PHE A 107 5.34 13.05 -2.26
C PHE A 107 4.33 13.67 -3.23
N TRP A 108 3.04 13.37 -3.07
CA TRP A 108 1.97 13.91 -3.88
C TRP A 108 0.64 13.93 -3.12
N SER A 109 -0.17 14.95 -3.35
CA SER A 109 -1.58 15.04 -2.93
C SER A 109 -2.42 15.69 -4.03
N HIS A 110 -3.70 15.90 -3.76
CA HIS A 110 -4.58 16.69 -4.64
C HIS A 110 -4.09 18.14 -4.87
N ASP A 111 -3.26 18.67 -3.98
CA ASP A 111 -2.65 20.00 -4.14
C ASP A 111 -1.49 19.99 -5.16
N GLY A 112 -1.02 18.79 -5.55
CA GLY A 112 0.05 18.57 -6.51
C GLY A 112 1.23 17.79 -5.93
N PRO A 113 2.31 17.61 -6.71
CA PRO A 113 3.58 17.06 -6.24
C PRO A 113 4.22 17.92 -5.14
N ASP A 114 4.84 17.28 -4.16
CA ASP A 114 5.59 17.96 -3.10
C ASP A 114 7.04 18.24 -3.56
N GLU A 115 7.26 19.44 -4.10
CA GLU A 115 8.56 19.85 -4.66
C GLU A 115 9.69 19.86 -3.62
N GLU A 116 9.39 20.15 -2.35
CA GLU A 116 10.38 20.16 -1.28
C GLU A 116 10.90 18.74 -1.00
N VAL A 117 10.01 17.75 -1.05
CA VAL A 117 10.37 16.33 -0.93
C VAL A 117 11.27 15.90 -2.09
N PHE A 118 10.92 16.26 -3.33
CA PHE A 118 11.76 15.90 -4.48
C PHE A 118 13.14 16.56 -4.43
N GLN A 119 13.22 17.82 -4.02
CA GLN A 119 14.49 18.51 -3.84
C GLN A 119 15.34 17.84 -2.75
N ALA A 120 14.74 17.53 -1.60
CA ALA A 120 15.43 16.84 -0.50
C ALA A 120 15.93 15.45 -0.92
N LEU A 121 15.13 14.68 -1.67
CA LEU A 121 15.54 13.37 -2.20
C LEU A 121 16.68 13.49 -3.21
N ALA A 122 16.64 14.48 -4.11
CA ALA A 122 17.71 14.71 -5.10
C ALA A 122 19.04 15.09 -4.43
N GLU A 123 18.98 15.91 -3.38
CA GLU A 123 20.14 16.35 -2.59
C GLU A 123 20.54 15.37 -1.48
N ARG A 124 19.78 14.28 -1.30
CA ARG A 124 19.98 13.27 -0.24
C ARG A 124 19.93 13.85 1.19
N ARG A 125 19.08 14.86 1.40
CA ARG A 125 18.81 15.46 2.72
C ARG A 125 17.64 14.75 3.39
N PHE A 126 17.87 13.55 3.91
CA PHE A 126 16.80 12.70 4.46
C PHE A 126 16.28 13.13 5.83
N ASP A 127 17.07 13.93 6.55
CA ASP A 127 16.78 14.45 7.89
C ASP A 127 15.66 15.50 7.89
N VAL A 128 15.46 16.19 6.76
CA VAL A 128 14.43 17.23 6.62
C VAL A 128 13.08 16.68 6.13
N LEU A 129 13.01 15.39 5.80
CA LEU A 129 11.78 14.78 5.29
C LEU A 129 10.77 14.56 6.43
N ALA A 130 9.55 15.05 6.22
CA ALA A 130 8.45 14.89 7.18
C ALA A 130 7.91 13.45 7.18
N ARG A 131 8.58 12.58 7.95
CA ARG A 131 8.17 11.18 8.12
C ARG A 131 6.93 11.06 9.00
N SER A 132 5.91 10.37 8.51
CA SER A 132 4.73 10.04 9.30
C SER A 132 5.00 8.81 10.17
N VAL A 133 5.26 9.03 11.47
CA VAL A 133 5.46 7.93 12.44
C VAL A 133 4.38 8.02 13.51
N PRO A 134 3.33 7.17 13.46
CA PRO A 134 2.29 7.17 14.49
C PRO A 134 2.86 6.70 15.83
N PRO A 135 2.31 7.15 16.98
CA PRO A 135 2.71 6.66 18.30
C PRO A 135 2.56 5.15 18.44
N VAL A 136 3.37 4.49 19.29
CA VAL A 136 3.36 3.02 19.45
C VAL A 136 1.98 2.46 19.77
N MET A 137 1.20 3.14 20.61
CA MET A 137 -0.16 2.71 20.94
C MET A 137 -1.13 2.80 19.76
N GLU A 138 -0.91 3.77 18.86
CA GLU A 138 -1.67 3.89 17.62
C GLU A 138 -1.27 2.78 16.65
N GLN A 139 0.03 2.48 16.54
CA GLN A 139 0.53 1.36 15.74
C GLN A 139 -0.08 0.02 16.18
N ARG A 140 -0.18 -0.23 17.50
CA ARG A 140 -0.81 -1.45 18.02
C ARG A 140 -2.31 -1.51 17.70
N ARG A 141 -3.03 -0.39 17.82
CA ARG A 141 -4.45 -0.31 17.46
C ARG A 141 -4.67 -0.52 15.96
N GLN A 142 -3.83 0.08 15.13
CA GLN A 142 -3.86 -0.09 13.69
C GLN A 142 -3.60 -1.57 13.31
N LEU A 143 -2.59 -2.20 13.91
CA LEU A 143 -2.27 -3.60 13.63
C LEU A 143 -3.43 -4.55 13.99
N ALA A 144 -4.10 -4.30 15.12
CA ALA A 144 -5.30 -5.05 15.49
C ALA A 144 -6.47 -4.82 14.51
N SER A 145 -6.63 -3.59 14.00
CA SER A 145 -7.62 -3.25 12.97
C SER A 145 -7.32 -3.97 11.65
N ASP A 146 -6.08 -3.89 11.18
CA ASP A 146 -5.59 -4.57 9.97
C ASP A 146 -5.79 -6.10 10.09
N LEU A 147 -5.54 -6.70 11.26
CA LEU A 147 -5.73 -8.15 11.49
C LEU A 147 -7.21 -8.54 11.39
N ALA A 148 -8.09 -7.74 11.99
CA ALA A 148 -9.53 -7.98 11.91
C ALA A 148 -10.05 -7.84 10.47
N GLY A 149 -9.59 -6.82 9.74
CA GLY A 149 -9.97 -6.57 8.35
C GLY A 149 -9.49 -7.66 7.39
N THR A 150 -8.22 -8.09 7.51
CA THR A 150 -7.66 -9.18 6.70
C THR A 150 -8.34 -10.52 6.98
N LEU A 151 -8.64 -10.84 8.24
CA LEU A 151 -9.40 -12.04 8.60
C LEU A 151 -10.82 -12.01 8.03
N ALA A 152 -11.51 -10.87 8.10
CA ALA A 152 -12.84 -10.70 7.52
C ALA A 152 -12.81 -10.92 5.99
N ARG A 153 -11.81 -10.37 5.30
CA ARG A 153 -11.59 -10.60 3.86
C ARG A 153 -11.34 -12.07 3.56
N LEU A 154 -10.45 -12.73 4.30
CA LEU A 154 -10.14 -14.14 4.11
C LEU A 154 -11.40 -15.01 4.22
N ARG A 155 -12.23 -14.76 5.25
CA ARG A 155 -13.52 -15.45 5.42
C ARG A 155 -14.45 -15.19 4.24
N ALA A 156 -14.61 -13.93 3.82
CA ALA A 156 -15.47 -13.57 2.70
C ALA A 156 -15.03 -14.24 1.38
N VAL A 157 -13.72 -14.26 1.09
CA VAL A 157 -13.18 -14.92 -0.10
C VAL A 157 -13.35 -16.42 0.00
N HIS A 158 -13.03 -17.03 1.15
CA HIS A 158 -13.21 -18.46 1.39
C HIS A 158 -14.66 -18.90 1.13
N ASP A 159 -15.63 -18.17 1.67
CA ASP A 159 -17.06 -18.49 1.55
C ASP A 159 -17.57 -18.34 0.12
N ALA A 160 -17.05 -17.36 -0.62
CA ALA A 160 -17.44 -17.09 -2.01
C ALA A 160 -16.65 -17.89 -3.05
N TYR A 161 -15.51 -18.49 -2.69
CA TYR A 161 -14.51 -18.99 -3.66
C TYR A 161 -15.06 -20.02 -4.65
N TRP A 162 -16.01 -20.86 -4.21
CA TRP A 162 -16.66 -21.88 -5.04
C TRP A 162 -17.91 -21.39 -5.76
N ASN A 163 -18.37 -20.16 -5.49
CA ASN A 163 -19.49 -19.56 -6.20
C ASN A 163 -19.11 -19.28 -7.67
N ARG A 164 -19.87 -19.84 -8.60
CA ARG A 164 -19.59 -19.74 -10.04
C ARG A 164 -19.65 -18.30 -10.56
N GLU A 165 -20.59 -17.50 -10.08
CA GLU A 165 -20.75 -16.10 -10.49
C GLU A 165 -19.59 -15.27 -9.96
N TRP A 166 -19.26 -15.42 -8.68
CA TRP A 166 -18.10 -14.77 -8.07
C TRP A 166 -16.82 -15.09 -8.84
N ARG A 167 -16.55 -16.36 -9.13
CA ARG A 167 -15.36 -16.77 -9.91
C ARG A 167 -15.32 -16.20 -11.33
N ARG A 168 -16.48 -15.91 -11.93
CA ARG A 168 -16.57 -15.28 -13.26
C ARG A 168 -16.27 -13.79 -13.17
N GLU A 169 -16.77 -13.12 -12.14
CA GLU A 169 -16.57 -11.68 -11.90
C GLU A 169 -15.14 -11.35 -11.44
N HIS A 170 -14.47 -12.30 -10.80
CA HIS A 170 -13.11 -12.18 -10.29
C HIS A 170 -12.07 -12.74 -11.29
N ARG A 171 -12.32 -12.48 -12.58
CA ARG A 171 -11.40 -12.74 -13.70
C ARG A 171 -11.29 -11.48 -14.55
N GLY A 172 -10.07 -11.03 -14.82
CA GLY A 172 -9.83 -9.83 -15.61
C GLY A 172 -8.41 -9.31 -15.42
N PHE A 173 -7.87 -8.56 -16.39
CA PHE A 173 -6.56 -7.91 -16.29
C PHE A 173 -5.40 -8.87 -15.89
N GLY A 174 -5.44 -10.12 -16.35
CA GLY A 174 -4.44 -11.14 -16.01
C GLY A 174 -4.59 -11.73 -14.60
N ARG A 175 -5.67 -11.41 -13.90
CA ARG A 175 -6.01 -11.88 -12.55
C ARG A 175 -7.12 -12.93 -12.61
N TYR A 176 -7.04 -13.86 -11.67
CA TYR A 176 -7.89 -15.03 -11.53
C TYR A 176 -8.38 -15.18 -10.08
N PRO A 177 -9.44 -15.98 -9.83
CA PRO A 177 -9.94 -16.25 -8.49
C PRO A 177 -8.85 -16.70 -7.50
N GLU A 178 -7.86 -17.43 -7.99
CA GLU A 178 -6.70 -17.89 -7.24
C GLU A 178 -5.85 -16.74 -6.70
N ASN A 179 -5.71 -15.63 -7.45
CA ASN A 179 -5.00 -14.44 -6.98
C ASN A 179 -5.70 -13.83 -5.76
N HIS A 180 -7.03 -13.72 -5.80
CA HIS A 180 -7.80 -13.15 -4.69
C HIS A 180 -7.71 -14.01 -3.41
N LEU A 181 -7.70 -15.33 -3.56
CA LEU A 181 -7.48 -16.25 -2.43
C LEU A 181 -6.05 -16.11 -1.89
N TRP A 182 -5.05 -16.11 -2.77
CA TRP A 182 -3.66 -15.95 -2.37
C TRP A 182 -3.43 -14.64 -1.63
N GLU A 183 -3.93 -13.51 -2.13
CA GLU A 183 -3.82 -12.19 -1.49
C GLU A 183 -4.50 -12.16 -0.12
N ALA A 184 -5.70 -12.74 0.00
CA ALA A 184 -6.41 -12.77 1.27
C ALA A 184 -5.67 -13.61 2.33
N VAL A 185 -5.06 -14.73 1.91
CA VAL A 185 -4.23 -15.56 2.79
C VAL A 185 -2.93 -14.82 3.13
N HIS A 186 -2.23 -14.27 2.14
CA HIS A 186 -0.96 -13.61 2.32
C HIS A 186 -1.07 -12.39 3.23
N GLY A 187 -2.06 -11.52 2.99
CA GLY A 187 -2.29 -10.35 3.83
C GLY A 187 -2.64 -10.70 5.27
N TYR A 188 -3.43 -11.75 5.49
CA TYR A 188 -3.74 -12.21 6.85
C TYR A 188 -2.50 -12.76 7.57
N LEU A 189 -1.71 -13.62 6.90
CA LEU A 189 -0.51 -14.20 7.49
C LEU A 189 0.55 -13.14 7.80
N ASP A 190 0.74 -12.17 6.91
CA ASP A 190 1.71 -11.09 7.11
C ASP A 190 1.36 -10.22 8.33
N VAL A 191 0.07 -9.89 8.52
CA VAL A 191 -0.39 -9.14 9.70
C VAL A 191 -0.35 -10.00 10.96
N LEU A 192 -0.67 -11.29 10.87
CA LEU A 192 -0.59 -12.23 11.99
C LEU A 192 0.85 -12.33 12.52
N ASP A 193 1.81 -12.57 11.64
CA ASP A 193 3.23 -12.63 11.98
C ASP A 193 3.72 -11.32 12.63
N ALA A 194 3.26 -10.19 12.13
CA ALA A 194 3.57 -8.89 12.71
C ALA A 194 2.94 -8.69 14.09
N SER A 195 1.69 -9.17 14.29
CA SER A 195 0.99 -9.12 15.57
C SER A 195 1.68 -9.99 16.62
N GLU A 196 2.13 -11.18 16.27
CA GLU A 196 2.84 -12.09 17.18
C GLU A 196 4.21 -11.52 17.59
N LYS A 197 4.92 -10.86 16.67
CA LYS A 197 6.16 -10.14 16.99
C LYS A 197 5.93 -8.93 17.89
N ALA A 198 4.77 -8.28 17.79
CA ALA A 198 4.44 -7.11 18.60
C ALA A 198 3.97 -7.46 20.03
N ASP A 199 3.55 -8.71 20.24
CA ASP A 199 3.07 -9.25 21.51
C ASP A 199 3.85 -10.53 21.89
N PRO A 200 5.10 -10.37 22.38
CA PRO A 200 5.96 -11.50 22.70
C PRO A 200 5.43 -12.38 23.85
N GLU A 201 4.45 -11.91 24.64
CA GLU A 201 3.83 -12.68 25.72
C GLU A 201 2.79 -13.70 25.20
N ARG A 202 2.32 -13.56 23.95
CA ARG A 202 1.33 -14.48 23.34
C ARG A 202 1.91 -15.82 22.88
N VAL A 203 3.23 -15.93 22.78
CA VAL A 203 3.93 -17.13 22.30
C VAL A 203 4.13 -18.17 23.43
N ASP A 204 3.94 -17.78 24.70
CA ASP A 204 4.26 -18.59 25.88
C ASP A 204 3.03 -19.21 26.60
N GLU A 205 1.85 -19.29 25.97
CA GLU A 205 0.74 -20.09 26.49
C GLU A 205 0.74 -21.50 25.86
N PRO A 206 1.30 -22.53 26.53
CA PRO A 206 1.06 -23.91 26.12
C PRO A 206 -0.39 -24.30 26.41
N GLU A 207 -1.02 -25.00 25.45
CA GLU A 207 -2.31 -25.69 25.61
C GLU A 207 -2.38 -26.60 26.85
#